data_AF-A0A952SI67-F1
#
_entry.id   AF-A0A952SI67-F1
#
_cell.length_a   1.000
_cell.length_b   1.000
_cell.length_c   1.000
_cell.angle_alpha   90.00
_cell.angle_beta   90.00
_cell.angle_gamma   90.00
#
_symmetry.space_group_name_H-M   'P 1'
#
loop_
_entity.id
_entity.type
_entity.pdbx_description
1 polymer ?
#
loop_
_entity_poly.entity_id
_entity_poly.type
_entity_poly.pdbx_seq_one_letter_code
_entity_poly.pdbx_strand_id
1 'polypeptide(L)' 'TGNVDLVVIGSYGGRVGNVDKIFFGSTAEKVVRTAGCPVLTVPLPVSASQRRSSR' A
#
# COMPACT_ATOMS: atom_id res chain seq x y z
N THR A 1 1.50 1.38 -27.23
CA THR A 1 1.10 0.66 -26.00
C THR A 1 2.15 0.95 -24.96
N GLY A 2 1.83 1.74 -23.93
CA GLY A 2 2.81 2.13 -22.91
C GLY A 2 3.13 0.93 -22.03
N ASN A 3 4.32 0.36 -22.18
CA ASN A 3 4.83 -0.58 -21.18
C ASN A 3 5.13 0.20 -19.91
N VAL A 4 4.68 -0.33 -18.77
CA VAL A 4 5.00 0.23 -17.45
C VAL A 4 6.14 -0.61 -16.88
N ASP A 5 7.28 0.03 -16.67
CA ASP A 5 8.47 -0.63 -16.14
C ASP A 5 8.46 -0.73 -14.60
N LEU A 6 7.64 0.09 -13.92
CA LEU A 6 7.52 0.11 -12.47
C LEU A 6 6.21 0.78 -12.01
N VAL A 7 5.56 0.19 -11.02
CA VAL A 7 4.45 0.81 -10.27
C VAL A 7 4.93 1.20 -8.86
N VAL A 8 4.68 2.44 -8.45
CA VAL A 8 4.99 2.94 -7.09
C VAL A 8 3.71 3.25 -6.35
N ILE A 9 3.53 2.66 -5.18
CA ILE A 9 2.33 2.85 -4.36
C ILE A 9 2.67 3.06 -2.88
N GLY A 10 1.86 3.89 -2.22
CA GLY A 10 1.85 3.97 -0.76
C GLY A 10 1.15 2.75 -0.15
N SER A 11 1.64 2.27 0.97
CA SER A 11 0.96 1.25 1.75
C SER A 11 0.04 1.87 2.81
N TYR A 12 -0.96 1.13 3.26
CA TYR A 12 -1.88 1.59 4.30
C TYR A 12 -1.49 0.89 5.61
N GLY A 13 -1.17 1.69 6.63
CA GLY A 13 -0.94 1.23 7.99
C GLY A 13 -2.06 1.74 8.91
N GLY A 14 -3.01 0.88 9.25
CA GLY A 14 -3.93 1.12 10.37
C GLY A 14 -3.23 0.80 11.70
N ARG A 15 -3.65 1.48 12.79
CA ARG A 15 -3.07 1.41 14.15
C ARG A 15 -2.54 0.03 14.54
N VAL A 16 -1.25 -0.01 14.85
CA VAL A 16 -0.56 -1.13 15.50
C VAL A 16 -0.99 -1.17 16.96
N GLY A 17 -1.85 -2.13 17.28
CA GLY A 17 -2.09 -2.59 18.65
C GLY A 17 -1.76 -4.07 18.83
N ASN A 18 -1.96 -4.90 17.79
CA ASN A 18 -1.66 -6.33 17.85
C ASN A 18 -1.76 -7.05 16.49
N VAL A 19 -1.08 -6.57 15.44
CA VAL A 19 -1.13 -7.27 14.14
C VAL A 19 0.20 -7.17 13.42
N ASP A 20 1.09 -8.12 13.68
CA ASP A 20 2.41 -8.28 13.03
C ASP A 20 2.35 -8.55 11.51
N LYS A 21 1.22 -8.30 10.82
CA LYS A 21 0.97 -8.85 9.47
C LYS A 21 0.23 -7.99 8.44
N ILE A 22 -0.10 -6.72 8.69
CA ILE A 22 -0.82 -5.94 7.67
C ILE A 22 -0.02 -4.67 7.32
N PHE A 23 1.00 -4.87 6.48
CA PHE A 23 1.77 -3.78 5.86
C PHE A 23 1.07 -3.18 4.63
N PHE A 24 0.04 -3.84 4.09
CA PHE A 24 -0.67 -3.46 2.85
C PHE A 24 -2.15 -3.11 3.08
N GLY A 25 -2.61 -2.05 2.42
CA GLY A 25 -4.05 -1.77 2.28
C GLY A 25 -4.68 -2.58 1.16
N SER A 26 -6.02 -2.61 1.10
CA SER A 26 -6.77 -3.39 0.11
C SER A 26 -6.41 -3.07 -1.35
N THR A 27 -6.11 -1.80 -1.66
CA THR A 27 -5.62 -1.40 -3.00
C THR A 27 -4.20 -1.90 -3.24
N ALA A 28 -3.30 -1.72 -2.27
CA ALA A 28 -1.91 -2.11 -2.42
C ALA A 28 -1.74 -3.63 -2.53
N GLU A 29 -2.51 -4.40 -1.76
CA GLU A 29 -2.57 -5.85 -1.84
C GLU A 29 -2.99 -6.32 -3.23
N LYS A 30 -4.04 -5.72 -3.82
CA LYS A 30 -4.49 -6.05 -5.17
C LYS A 30 -3.40 -5.78 -6.19
N VAL A 31 -2.81 -4.58 -6.17
CA VAL A 31 -1.77 -4.19 -7.13
C VAL A 31 -0.55 -5.10 -7.05
N VAL A 32 -0.03 -5.35 -5.85
CA VAL A 32 1.14 -6.24 -5.65
C VAL A 32 0.87 -7.66 -6.14
N ARG A 33 -0.37 -8.17 -5.99
CA ARG A 33 -0.73 -9.52 -6.43
C ARG A 33 -0.98 -9.65 -7.93
N THR A 34 -1.38 -8.57 -8.61
CA THR A 34 -1.86 -8.66 -9.99
C THR A 34 -1.02 -7.88 -11.00
N ALA A 35 -0.08 -7.04 -10.56
CA ALA A 35 0.75 -6.27 -11.48
C ALA A 35 1.62 -7.21 -12.34
N GLY A 36 1.60 -6.99 -13.66
CA GLY A 36 2.51 -7.67 -14.60
C GLY A 36 3.90 -7.03 -14.68
N CYS A 37 4.20 -6.08 -13.79
CA CYS A 37 5.46 -5.35 -13.73
C CYS A 37 5.93 -5.21 -12.27
N PRO A 38 7.21 -4.86 -12.04
CA PRO A 38 7.71 -4.58 -10.70
C PRO A 38 6.85 -3.57 -9.93
N VAL A 39 6.70 -3.79 -8.62
CA VAL A 39 5.96 -2.90 -7.71
C VAL A 39 6.85 -2.49 -6.53
N LEU A 40 7.05 -1.19 -6.35
CA LEU A 40 7.72 -0.61 -5.19
C LEU A 40 6.67 -0.07 -4.21
N THR A 41 6.74 -0.52 -2.97
CA THR A 41 5.78 -0.17 -1.93
C THR A 41 6.43 0.69 -0.87
N VAL A 42 5.91 1.90 -0.66
CA VAL A 42 6.46 2.87 0.28
C VAL A 42 5.62 2.86 1.57
N PRO A 43 6.20 2.46 2.72
CA PRO A 43 5.49 2.46 3.99
C PRO A 43 5.21 3.90 4.44
N LEU A 44 4.05 4.12 5.06
CA LEU A 44 3.77 5.39 5.71
C LEU A 44 4.63 5.55 6.97
N PRO A 45 5.13 6.77 7.26
CA PRO A 45 5.82 7.03 8.51
C PRO A 45 4.89 6.77 9.69
N VAL A 46 5.45 6.20 10.77
CA VAL A 46 4.74 5.65 11.93
C VAL A 46 3.80 6.65 12.64
N SER A 47 3.88 7.95 12.31
CA SER A 47 3.07 9.03 12.89
C SER A 47 2.06 9.70 11.94
N ALA A 48 1.97 9.29 10.67
CA ALA A 48 1.02 9.87 9.72
C ALA A 48 -0.39 9.29 9.91
N SER A 49 -1.07 9.78 10.94
CA SER A 49 -2.50 9.64 11.21
C SER A 49 -3.34 9.60 9.92
N GLN A 50 -4.00 8.47 9.71
CA GLN A 50 -5.05 8.29 8.71
C GLN A 50 -6.18 9.30 8.89
N ARG A 51 -6.13 10.41 8.14
CA ARG A 51 -7.30 11.27 7.95
C ARG A 51 -8.23 10.60 6.94
N ARG A 52 -9.27 9.97 7.48
CA ARG A 52 -10.66 10.06 7.00
C ARG A 52 -10.85 9.81 5.49
N SER A 53 -11.20 8.59 5.13
CA SER A 53 -11.96 8.31 3.90
C SER A 53 -13.08 7.31 4.20
N SER A 54 -13.92 7.66 5.17
CA SER A 54 -15.28 7.12 5.28
C SER A 54 -16.21 8.12 4.59
N ARG A 55 -16.40 7.93 3.29
CA ARG A 55 -17.61 8.31 2.56
C ARG A 55 -18.01 7.12 1.72
#